data_AF-A0ABD3N142-F1
#
_entry.id   AF-A0ABD3N142-F1
#
_cell.length_a   1.000
_cell.length_b   1.000
_cell.length_c   1.000
_cell.angle_alpha   90.00
_cell.angle_beta   90.00
_cell.angle_gamma   90.00
#
_symmetry.space_group_name_H-M   'P 1'
#
loop_
_entity.id
_entity.type
_entity.pdbx_description
1 polymer ?
#
loop_
_entity_poly.entity_id
_entity_poly.type
_entity_poly.pdbx_seq_one_letter_code
_entity_poly.pdbx_strand_id
1 'polypeptide(L)'
;MSTSRTIHQLFQLIIASFITITWIIQQNTPTSTALFNQEKHPSFKTIIDPINCKTVPMDKEPHYTIQQYPNVSKSAVIDHAPWSSHQEVVIKDALLDQQILNMQSDSLFIDVGANIGQMTLTGLIRSIHTMAFDPLEYDITKICSGVKETLDRGLMPLNGMDTLHLYRAVVGNESRGNVSITRPDDGFGKFEQASLFKDTIGAARKPQTLVEEVVPMVKLDDIVPTNLPVGLVKIDVQGFEWPVVQGMKGLLERTSGYPNIVHYEEQERITTLAGFQLGTVQTFLEGYGYICTRLGSDINCVKQ
;
A
#
# COMPACT_ATOMS: atom_id res chain seq x y z
N MET A 1 37.22 51.30 -16.50
CA MET A 1 36.95 50.11 -15.67
C MET A 1 35.80 50.35 -14.68
N SER A 2 34.60 50.75 -15.14
CA SER A 2 33.45 51.07 -14.25
C SER A 2 32.16 50.31 -14.57
N THR A 3 32.08 49.64 -15.71
CA THR A 3 30.88 48.93 -16.18
C THR A 3 30.75 47.50 -15.65
N SER A 4 31.85 46.91 -15.17
CA SER A 4 31.88 45.53 -14.67
C SER A 4 31.24 45.36 -13.29
N ARG A 5 31.28 46.37 -12.42
CA ARG A 5 30.70 46.29 -11.06
C ARG A 5 29.18 46.30 -11.05
N THR A 6 28.55 47.05 -11.95
CA THR A 6 27.08 47.20 -11.99
C THR A 6 26.39 45.91 -12.46
N ILE A 7 26.99 45.19 -13.41
CA ILE A 7 26.46 43.92 -13.90
C ILE A 7 26.52 42.84 -12.80
N HIS A 8 27.58 42.83 -12.00
CA HIS A 8 27.74 41.87 -10.92
C HIS A 8 26.72 42.08 -9.78
N GLN A 9 26.38 43.33 -9.46
CA GLN A 9 25.35 43.64 -8.46
C GLN A 9 23.94 43.29 -8.95
N LEU A 10 23.63 43.50 -10.23
CA LEU A 10 22.34 43.11 -10.80
C LEU A 10 22.16 41.58 -10.80
N PHE A 11 23.23 40.83 -11.10
CA PHE A 11 23.19 39.37 -11.12
C PHE A 11 22.96 38.78 -9.72
N GLN A 12 23.57 39.36 -8.69
CA GLN A 12 23.36 38.96 -7.29
C GLN A 12 21.92 39.22 -6.81
N LEU A 13 21.31 40.33 -7.21
CA LEU A 13 19.92 40.66 -6.87
C LEU A 13 18.90 39.72 -7.55
N ILE A 14 19.17 39.31 -8.80
CA ILE A 14 18.31 38.36 -9.52
C ILE A 14 18.43 36.96 -8.91
N ILE A 15 19.65 36.50 -8.56
CA ILE A 15 19.82 35.22 -7.87
C ILE A 15 19.12 35.22 -6.51
N ALA A 16 19.27 36.31 -5.73
CA ALA A 16 18.61 36.43 -4.44
C ALA A 16 17.08 36.40 -4.57
N SER A 17 16.51 37.08 -5.57
CA SER A 17 15.05 37.10 -5.77
C SER A 17 14.50 35.72 -6.18
N PHE A 18 15.19 35.00 -7.07
CA PHE A 18 14.82 33.63 -7.46
C PHE A 18 14.88 32.65 -6.27
N ILE A 19 15.87 32.78 -5.39
CA ILE A 19 15.99 31.96 -4.16
C ILE A 19 14.85 32.27 -3.19
N THR A 20 14.50 33.54 -2.96
CA THR A 20 13.34 33.86 -2.11
C THR A 20 12.01 33.43 -2.69
N ILE A 21 11.81 33.53 -4.01
CA ILE A 21 10.56 33.11 -4.65
C ILE A 21 10.40 31.59 -4.59
N THR A 22 11.47 30.83 -4.85
CA THR A 22 11.43 29.37 -4.68
C THR A 22 11.22 28.94 -3.23
N TRP A 23 11.83 29.64 -2.26
CA TRP A 23 11.62 29.37 -0.84
C TRP A 23 10.19 29.70 -0.36
N ILE A 24 9.59 30.80 -0.85
CA ILE A 24 8.20 31.17 -0.53
C ILE A 24 7.19 30.21 -1.16
N ILE A 25 7.43 29.72 -2.38
CA ILE A 25 6.56 28.72 -3.03
C ILE A 25 6.60 27.40 -2.25
N GLN A 26 7.77 26.99 -1.76
CA GLN A 26 7.95 25.75 -1.00
C GLN A 26 7.31 25.77 0.40
N GLN A 27 7.07 26.96 0.98
CA GLN A 27 6.37 27.10 2.27
C GLN A 27 4.84 27.20 2.15
N ASN A 28 4.30 27.48 0.96
CA ASN A 28 2.87 27.73 0.77
C ASN A 28 2.12 26.61 0.06
N THR A 29 2.79 25.55 -0.40
CA THR A 29 2.09 24.30 -0.77
C THR A 29 1.64 23.60 0.51
N PRO A 30 0.32 23.35 0.70
CA PRO A 30 -0.14 22.50 1.78
C PRO A 30 0.61 21.17 1.68
N THR A 31 1.21 20.73 2.79
CA THR A 31 1.73 19.37 2.83
C THR A 31 0.57 18.40 2.62
N SER A 32 0.79 17.30 1.90
CA SER A 32 -0.23 16.26 1.71
C SER A 32 -0.85 15.77 3.03
N THR A 33 -0.07 15.81 4.12
CA THR A 33 -0.55 15.57 5.50
C THR A 33 -1.64 16.56 5.96
N ALA A 34 -1.61 17.82 5.50
CA ALA A 34 -2.67 18.80 5.74
C ALA A 34 -3.93 18.51 4.93
N LEU A 35 -3.81 17.99 3.69
CA LEU A 35 -4.95 17.56 2.88
C LEU A 35 -5.67 16.36 3.49
N PHE A 36 -4.93 15.38 4.01
CA PHE A 36 -5.50 14.24 4.75
C PHE A 36 -6.22 14.65 6.04
N ASN A 37 -5.75 15.69 6.73
CA ASN A 37 -6.36 16.17 7.98
C ASN A 37 -7.46 17.23 7.77
N GLN A 38 -7.52 17.90 6.62
CA GLN A 38 -8.49 18.96 6.34
C GLN A 38 -9.89 18.45 6.01
N GLU A 39 -10.05 17.18 5.67
CA GLU A 39 -11.36 16.57 5.46
C GLU A 39 -11.55 15.35 6.36
N LYS A 40 -11.63 15.56 7.68
CA LYS A 40 -12.64 14.81 8.43
C LYS A 40 -14.00 15.32 7.96
N HIS A 41 -14.45 14.84 6.80
CA HIS A 41 -15.79 15.09 6.29
C HIS A 41 -16.76 14.70 7.43
N PRO A 42 -17.55 15.63 7.99
CA PRO A 42 -18.32 15.39 9.21
C PRO A 42 -19.38 14.27 9.10
N SER A 43 -19.55 13.71 7.90
CA SER A 43 -20.53 12.66 7.56
C SER A 43 -19.94 11.26 7.38
N PHE A 44 -18.61 11.10 7.26
CA PHE A 44 -18.00 9.77 7.14
C PHE A 44 -17.38 9.36 8.46
N LYS A 45 -18.23 8.85 9.36
CA LYS A 45 -17.74 8.01 10.45
C LYS A 45 -17.39 6.67 9.80
N THR A 46 -16.14 6.54 9.33
CA THR A 46 -15.63 5.27 8.82
C THR A 46 -15.88 4.20 9.90
N ILE A 47 -16.24 2.99 9.46
CA ILE A 47 -16.51 1.87 10.38
C ILE A 47 -15.24 1.53 11.21
N ILE A 48 -14.08 1.94 10.72
CA ILE A 48 -12.77 1.67 11.28
C ILE A 48 -11.92 2.94 11.30
N ASP A 49 -11.03 3.01 12.30
CA ASP A 49 -9.95 3.99 12.38
C ASP A 49 -8.63 3.34 11.90
N PRO A 50 -7.69 4.10 11.32
CA PRO A 50 -6.38 3.58 10.98
C PRO A 50 -5.60 3.17 12.23
N ILE A 51 -4.86 2.07 12.12
CA ILE A 51 -3.98 1.53 13.15
C ILE A 51 -2.83 2.49 13.41
N ASN A 52 -2.63 2.85 14.67
CA ASN A 52 -1.47 3.60 15.10
C ASN A 52 -0.30 2.64 15.40
N CYS A 53 0.65 2.52 14.46
CA CYS A 53 1.81 1.65 14.67
C CYS A 53 2.66 2.01 15.91
N LYS A 54 2.57 3.25 16.43
CA LYS A 54 3.24 3.63 17.68
C LYS A 54 2.71 2.86 18.90
N THR A 55 1.47 2.39 18.85
CA THR A 55 0.82 1.65 19.96
C THR A 55 0.82 0.14 19.79
N VAL A 56 1.06 -0.37 18.57
CA VAL A 56 1.18 -1.81 18.31
C VAL A 56 2.49 -2.31 18.91
N PRO A 57 2.51 -3.36 19.75
CA PRO A 57 3.75 -3.93 20.28
C PRO A 57 4.70 -4.36 19.16
N MET A 58 6.01 -4.22 19.39
CA MET A 58 6.99 -4.89 18.51
C MET A 58 6.82 -6.39 18.64
N ASP A 59 6.93 -7.09 17.52
CA ASP A 59 7.03 -8.55 17.54
C ASP A 59 8.29 -8.96 18.34
N LYS A 60 8.08 -9.65 19.47
CA LYS A 60 9.14 -10.07 20.40
C LYS A 60 9.69 -11.45 20.08
N GLU A 61 8.94 -12.24 19.32
CA GLU A 61 9.27 -13.58 18.92
C GLU A 61 9.02 -13.68 17.42
N PRO A 62 9.90 -13.11 16.59
CA PRO A 62 9.78 -13.38 15.18
C PRO A 62 9.92 -14.90 15.04
N HIS A 63 8.91 -15.56 14.48
CA HIS A 63 8.98 -16.96 14.08
C HIS A 63 10.10 -17.23 13.02
N TYR A 64 10.99 -16.26 12.81
CA TYR A 64 12.25 -16.29 12.07
C TYR A 64 13.34 -15.56 12.91
N THR A 65 14.32 -16.28 13.45
CA THR A 65 15.27 -15.76 14.46
C THR A 65 16.34 -14.80 13.91
N ILE A 66 16.53 -13.65 14.56
CA ILE A 66 17.47 -12.53 14.25
C ILE A 66 18.97 -12.82 14.54
N GLN A 67 19.33 -14.00 15.04
CA GLN A 67 20.71 -14.32 15.49
C GLN A 67 21.80 -14.34 14.38
N GLN A 68 21.49 -13.99 13.14
CA GLN A 68 22.40 -14.16 11.99
C GLN A 68 22.98 -12.88 11.35
N TYR A 69 22.66 -11.65 11.78
CA TYR A 69 22.98 -10.46 10.95
C TYR A 69 23.55 -9.23 11.69
N PRO A 70 24.87 -9.18 11.98
CA PRO A 70 25.49 -8.02 12.63
C PRO A 70 25.85 -6.83 11.72
N ASN A 71 25.71 -6.91 10.38
CA ASN A 71 26.25 -5.87 9.48
C ASN A 71 25.39 -5.64 8.22
N VAL A 72 24.49 -4.64 8.18
CA VAL A 72 23.76 -4.32 6.92
C VAL A 72 23.53 -2.81 6.67
N SER A 73 23.98 -2.36 5.48
CA SER A 73 23.95 -1.02 4.87
C SER A 73 22.58 -0.61 4.26
N LYS A 74 22.34 0.70 4.06
CA LYS A 74 21.07 1.32 3.63
C LYS A 74 20.49 0.86 2.28
N SER A 75 21.26 0.27 1.37
CA SER A 75 20.72 -0.31 0.12
C SER A 75 19.92 -1.60 0.36
N ALA A 76 20.09 -2.23 1.51
CA ALA A 76 19.58 -3.57 1.77
C ALA A 76 18.12 -3.65 2.21
N VAL A 77 17.41 -2.53 2.43
CA VAL A 77 15.97 -2.59 2.74
C VAL A 77 15.11 -2.72 1.49
N ILE A 78 15.69 -2.40 0.33
CA ILE A 78 15.10 -2.70 -0.98
C ILE A 78 15.43 -4.14 -1.41
N ASP A 79 16.56 -4.70 -0.97
CA ASP A 79 17.00 -6.06 -1.35
C ASP A 79 16.69 -7.15 -0.30
N HIS A 80 16.41 -6.78 0.95
CA HIS A 80 16.13 -7.69 2.07
C HIS A 80 15.10 -7.08 3.02
N ALA A 81 13.89 -7.62 3.00
CA ALA A 81 12.90 -7.37 4.03
C ALA A 81 13.50 -7.67 5.42
N PRO A 82 13.51 -6.73 6.40
CA PRO A 82 14.17 -6.91 7.70
C PRO A 82 13.59 -8.04 8.57
N TRP A 83 12.56 -8.76 8.12
CA TRP A 83 11.95 -9.91 8.80
C TRP A 83 12.28 -11.27 8.17
N SER A 84 13.06 -11.36 7.07
CA SER A 84 13.47 -12.65 6.51
C SER A 84 14.87 -13.06 6.99
N SER A 85 14.98 -14.26 7.57
CA SER A 85 16.26 -14.91 7.92
C SER A 85 16.97 -15.53 6.70
N HIS A 86 16.49 -15.22 5.49
CA HIS A 86 17.03 -15.77 4.26
C HIS A 86 17.59 -14.61 3.43
N GLN A 87 18.72 -14.87 2.75
CA GLN A 87 19.03 -14.21 1.48
C GLN A 87 17.99 -14.61 0.41
N GLU A 88 16.71 -14.64 0.76
CA GLU A 88 15.66 -14.55 -0.23
C GLU A 88 15.87 -13.18 -0.84
N VAL A 89 16.38 -13.21 -2.07
CA VAL A 89 16.10 -12.20 -3.07
C VAL A 89 14.65 -11.83 -2.81
N VAL A 90 14.39 -10.61 -2.29
CA VAL A 90 13.07 -10.00 -2.37
C VAL A 90 12.67 -10.28 -3.80
N ILE A 91 11.68 -11.15 -4.02
CA ILE A 91 11.24 -11.48 -5.37
C ILE A 91 10.84 -10.12 -5.88
N LYS A 92 11.69 -9.57 -6.74
CA LYS A 92 11.46 -8.29 -7.38
C LYS A 92 10.23 -8.58 -8.20
N ASP A 93 9.07 -8.18 -7.71
CA ASP A 93 8.07 -7.72 -8.64
C ASP A 93 8.64 -6.42 -9.22
N ALA A 94 9.58 -6.61 -10.15
CA ALA A 94 10.35 -5.55 -10.72
C ALA A 94 9.43 -4.57 -11.44
N LEU A 95 8.20 -4.98 -11.79
CA LEU A 95 7.22 -4.05 -12.29
C LEU A 95 6.60 -3.24 -11.16
N LEU A 96 6.03 -3.87 -10.13
CA LEU A 96 5.34 -3.15 -9.06
C LEU A 96 6.28 -2.21 -8.28
N ASP A 97 7.50 -2.65 -8.00
CA ASP A 97 8.52 -1.79 -7.41
C ASP A 97 8.80 -0.57 -8.30
N GLN A 98 8.97 -0.77 -9.61
CA GLN A 98 9.18 0.34 -10.55
C GLN A 98 7.96 1.24 -10.66
N GLN A 99 6.74 0.70 -10.56
CA GLN A 99 5.52 1.49 -10.55
C GLN A 99 5.51 2.43 -9.34
N ILE A 100 5.75 1.89 -8.14
CA ILE A 100 5.86 2.68 -6.91
C ILE A 100 6.98 3.73 -7.03
N LEU A 101 8.14 3.34 -7.55
CA LEU A 101 9.28 4.26 -7.74
C LEU A 101 8.97 5.43 -8.70
N ASN A 102 8.10 5.20 -9.67
CA ASN A 102 7.69 6.18 -10.69
C ASN A 102 6.41 6.95 -10.33
N MET A 103 5.79 6.67 -9.19
CA MET A 103 4.62 7.42 -8.73
C MET A 103 4.95 8.89 -8.49
N GLN A 104 3.98 9.75 -8.76
CA GLN A 104 4.06 11.16 -8.37
C GLN A 104 3.98 11.27 -6.85
N SER A 105 4.78 12.13 -6.25
CA SER A 105 4.92 12.25 -4.78
C SER A 105 3.65 12.74 -4.07
N ASP A 106 2.73 13.36 -4.78
CA ASP A 106 1.43 13.82 -4.31
C ASP A 106 0.29 12.82 -4.55
N SER A 107 0.60 11.67 -5.17
CA SER A 107 -0.37 10.61 -5.42
C SER A 107 -0.40 9.58 -4.29
N LEU A 108 -1.58 8.99 -4.11
CA LEU A 108 -1.82 7.93 -3.14
C LEU A 108 -1.48 6.55 -3.72
N PHE A 109 -0.79 5.74 -2.92
CA PHE A 109 -0.63 4.31 -3.12
C PHE A 109 -1.62 3.55 -2.23
N ILE A 110 -2.36 2.61 -2.81
CA ILE A 110 -3.30 1.74 -2.10
C ILE A 110 -2.80 0.29 -2.21
N ASP A 111 -2.48 -0.34 -1.08
CA ASP A 111 -2.01 -1.72 -0.97
C ASP A 111 -3.09 -2.58 -0.30
N VAL A 112 -3.85 -3.32 -1.11
CA VAL A 112 -4.90 -4.22 -0.64
C VAL A 112 -4.35 -5.65 -0.53
N GLY A 113 -4.51 -6.24 0.66
CA GLY A 113 -3.86 -7.50 1.03
C GLY A 113 -2.36 -7.28 1.24
N ALA A 114 -2.03 -6.34 2.12
CA ALA A 114 -0.66 -5.89 2.34
C ALA A 114 0.25 -6.99 2.88
N ASN A 115 -0.30 -8.06 3.47
CA ASN A 115 0.44 -9.17 4.07
C ASN A 115 1.50 -8.59 5.05
N ILE A 116 2.72 -9.08 5.07
CA ILE A 116 3.81 -8.57 5.92
C ILE A 116 4.34 -7.19 5.53
N GLY A 117 3.75 -6.51 4.52
CA GLY A 117 4.01 -5.11 4.23
C GLY A 117 5.14 -4.83 3.26
N GLN A 118 5.55 -5.79 2.43
CA GLN A 118 6.63 -5.61 1.46
C GLN A 118 6.40 -4.35 0.59
N MET A 119 5.23 -4.24 -0.05
CA MET A 119 4.92 -3.11 -0.93
C MET A 119 4.59 -1.84 -0.16
N THR A 120 3.83 -1.98 0.93
CA THR A 120 3.56 -0.90 1.88
C THR A 120 4.84 -0.17 2.29
N LEU A 121 5.89 -0.90 2.69
CA LEU A 121 7.15 -0.33 3.16
C LEU A 121 7.96 0.30 2.03
N THR A 122 7.95 -0.27 0.82
CA THR A 122 8.54 0.38 -0.37
C THR A 122 7.92 1.76 -0.60
N GLY A 123 6.58 1.88 -0.52
CA GLY A 123 5.89 3.17 -0.62
C GLY A 123 6.35 4.18 0.43
N LEU A 124 6.48 3.75 1.69
CA LEU A 124 6.89 4.63 2.80
C LEU A 124 8.35 5.09 2.71
N ILE A 125 9.26 4.21 2.29
CA ILE A 125 10.67 4.57 2.02
C ILE A 125 10.76 5.63 0.92
N ARG A 126 9.83 5.59 -0.04
CA ARG A 126 9.69 6.58 -1.11
C ARG A 126 8.91 7.83 -0.72
N SER A 127 8.50 7.93 0.55
CA SER A 127 7.70 9.05 1.07
C SER A 127 6.38 9.24 0.32
N ILE A 128 5.83 8.15 -0.21
CA ILE A 128 4.51 8.13 -0.86
C ILE A 128 3.46 7.96 0.24
N HIS A 129 2.32 8.64 0.08
CA HIS A 129 1.17 8.42 0.94
C HIS A 129 0.58 7.04 0.65
N THR A 130 0.51 6.20 1.68
CA THR A 130 0.13 4.80 1.53
C THR A 130 -1.09 4.49 2.39
N MET A 131 -2.12 3.94 1.77
CA MET A 131 -3.23 3.27 2.46
C MET A 131 -3.03 1.76 2.32
N ALA A 132 -2.89 1.06 3.43
CA ALA A 132 -2.63 -0.38 3.43
C ALA A 132 -3.74 -1.12 4.17
N PHE A 133 -4.15 -2.27 3.65
CA PHE A 133 -5.24 -3.06 4.19
C PHE A 133 -4.81 -4.52 4.34
N ASP A 134 -4.91 -5.04 5.55
CA ASP A 134 -4.78 -6.48 5.80
C ASP A 134 -5.69 -6.89 6.96
N PRO A 135 -6.45 -7.99 6.87
CA PRO A 135 -7.34 -8.38 7.95
C PRO A 135 -6.62 -9.06 9.13
N LEU A 136 -5.41 -9.60 8.95
CA LEU A 136 -4.75 -10.41 9.97
C LEU A 136 -3.98 -9.57 10.98
N GLU A 137 -4.24 -9.81 12.28
CA GLU A 137 -3.50 -9.12 13.35
C GLU A 137 -1.99 -9.41 13.30
N TYR A 138 -1.62 -10.62 12.85
CA TYR A 138 -0.24 -11.00 12.59
C TYR A 138 0.43 -10.06 11.58
N ASP A 139 -0.20 -9.84 10.43
CA ASP A 139 0.33 -9.00 9.35
C ASP A 139 0.38 -7.53 9.75
N ILE A 140 -0.65 -7.03 10.44
CA ILE A 140 -0.63 -5.68 11.04
C ILE A 140 0.58 -5.49 11.97
N THR A 141 0.89 -6.49 12.79
CA THR A 141 2.05 -6.46 13.70
C THR A 141 3.38 -6.45 12.93
N LYS A 142 3.48 -7.23 11.85
CA LYS A 142 4.66 -7.27 10.98
C LYS A 142 4.88 -5.95 10.25
N ILE A 143 3.82 -5.40 9.63
CA ILE A 143 3.87 -4.09 8.97
C ILE A 143 4.35 -3.03 9.98
N CYS A 144 3.72 -2.93 11.16
CA CYS A 144 4.11 -1.93 12.15
C CYS A 144 5.53 -2.12 12.69
N SER A 145 6.02 -3.36 12.80
CA SER A 145 7.40 -3.63 13.16
C SER A 145 8.37 -3.17 12.05
N GLY A 146 8.06 -3.45 10.79
CA GLY A 146 8.83 -2.98 9.65
C GLY A 146 8.85 -1.46 9.50
N VAL A 147 7.74 -0.78 9.82
CA VAL A 147 7.65 0.69 9.82
C VAL A 147 8.61 1.29 10.85
N LYS A 148 8.61 0.76 12.08
CA LYS A 148 9.50 1.24 13.16
C LYS A 148 10.95 0.99 12.83
N GLU A 149 11.30 -0.20 12.35
CA GLU A 149 12.67 -0.53 11.95
C GLU A 149 13.16 0.39 10.81
N THR A 150 12.31 0.62 9.81
CA THR A 150 12.62 1.54 8.70
C THR A 150 12.85 2.98 9.19
N LEU A 151 12.07 3.42 10.19
CA LEU A 151 12.28 4.72 10.83
C LEU A 151 13.59 4.77 11.62
N ASP A 152 13.83 3.80 12.50
CA ASP A 152 14.99 3.75 13.39
C ASP A 152 16.31 3.69 12.61
N ARG A 153 16.30 3.05 11.42
CA ARG A 153 17.43 3.01 10.49
C ARG A 153 17.57 4.27 9.62
N GLY A 154 16.65 5.22 9.74
CA GLY A 154 16.64 6.47 8.95
C GLY A 154 16.51 6.23 7.45
N LEU A 155 15.65 5.28 7.07
CA LEU A 155 15.32 4.92 5.69
C LEU A 155 13.99 5.51 5.23
N MET A 156 13.18 5.97 6.18
CA MET A 156 11.95 6.72 5.99
C MET A 156 12.08 8.07 6.71
N PRO A 157 11.45 9.16 6.22
CA PRO A 157 11.40 10.43 6.94
C PRO A 157 10.82 10.31 8.35
N LEU A 158 11.14 11.25 9.24
CA LEU A 158 10.62 11.26 10.62
C LEU A 158 9.08 11.32 10.68
N ASN A 159 8.46 11.96 9.70
CA ASN A 159 7.02 12.04 9.52
C ASN A 159 6.45 10.95 8.59
N GLY A 160 7.25 9.97 8.16
CA GLY A 160 6.77 8.93 7.24
C GLY A 160 5.76 7.98 7.88
N MET A 161 5.71 7.89 9.22
CA MET A 161 4.58 7.24 9.90
C MET A 161 3.26 7.98 9.67
N ASP A 162 3.29 9.30 9.50
CA ASP A 162 2.09 10.12 9.29
C ASP A 162 1.58 10.03 7.84
N THR A 163 2.35 9.41 6.94
CA THR A 163 1.95 9.11 5.55
C THR A 163 1.38 7.69 5.39
N LEU A 164 1.33 6.90 6.46
CA LEU A 164 0.73 5.57 6.49
C LEU A 164 -0.68 5.61 7.10
N HIS A 165 -1.65 5.06 6.37
CA HIS A 165 -2.98 4.75 6.86
C HIS A 165 -3.20 3.24 6.76
N LEU A 166 -2.83 2.52 7.82
CA LEU A 166 -2.96 1.06 7.90
C LEU A 166 -4.31 0.67 8.49
N TYR A 167 -5.01 -0.29 7.90
CA TYR A 167 -6.33 -0.74 8.37
C TYR A 167 -6.36 -2.25 8.57
N ARG A 168 -6.84 -2.69 9.75
CA ARG A 168 -7.18 -4.09 9.99
C ARG A 168 -8.57 -4.40 9.45
N ALA A 169 -8.66 -4.69 8.15
CA ALA A 169 -9.93 -4.92 7.48
C ALA A 169 -9.79 -5.73 6.19
N VAL A 170 -10.86 -6.42 5.81
CA VAL A 170 -11.04 -6.91 4.44
C VAL A 170 -11.52 -5.76 3.55
N VAL A 171 -11.01 -5.67 2.33
CA VAL A 171 -11.57 -4.78 1.31
C VAL A 171 -12.54 -5.58 0.44
N GLY A 172 -13.72 -5.03 0.18
CA GLY A 172 -14.75 -5.72 -0.59
C GLY A 172 -15.72 -4.75 -1.27
N ASN A 173 -16.83 -5.29 -1.76
CA ASN A 173 -17.84 -4.55 -2.52
C ASN A 173 -18.88 -3.83 -1.64
N GLU A 174 -18.75 -3.93 -0.32
CA GLU A 174 -19.62 -3.32 0.67
C GLU A 174 -18.87 -3.09 1.99
N SER A 175 -19.42 -2.24 2.85
CA SER A 175 -18.87 -1.96 4.17
C SER A 175 -19.71 -2.64 5.24
N ARG A 176 -19.09 -3.50 6.06
CA ARG A 176 -19.73 -4.29 7.12
C ARG A 176 -18.87 -4.28 8.37
N GLY A 177 -19.51 -4.17 9.54
CA GLY A 177 -18.79 -4.17 10.83
C GLY A 177 -18.12 -5.50 11.18
N ASN A 178 -18.73 -6.62 10.77
CA ASN A 178 -18.26 -7.96 11.11
C ASN A 178 -18.41 -8.90 9.89
N VAL A 179 -17.30 -9.43 9.41
CA VAL A 179 -17.23 -10.56 8.47
C VAL A 179 -16.28 -11.62 9.02
N SER A 180 -16.61 -12.89 8.81
CA SER A 180 -15.74 -14.00 9.21
C SER A 180 -14.78 -14.33 8.08
N ILE A 181 -13.48 -14.28 8.36
CA ILE A 181 -12.42 -14.78 7.47
C ILE A 181 -11.88 -16.10 8.01
N THR A 182 -11.50 -17.00 7.12
CA THR A 182 -10.85 -18.26 7.47
C THR A 182 -9.34 -18.15 7.25
N ARG A 183 -8.55 -18.72 8.16
CA ARG A 183 -7.10 -18.89 8.02
C ARG A 183 -6.64 -20.23 8.61
N PRO A 184 -5.41 -20.69 8.30
CA PRO A 184 -4.79 -21.80 9.02
C PRO A 184 -4.67 -21.53 10.52
N ASP A 185 -4.70 -22.58 11.33
CA ASP A 185 -4.35 -22.49 12.74
C ASP A 185 -2.87 -22.14 12.95
N ASP A 186 -2.54 -21.64 14.15
CA ASP A 186 -1.21 -21.13 14.45
C ASP A 186 -0.11 -22.21 14.35
N GLY A 187 -0.46 -23.49 14.51
CA GLY A 187 0.47 -24.61 14.37
C GLY A 187 0.88 -24.92 12.92
N PHE A 188 0.23 -24.31 11.92
CA PHE A 188 0.49 -24.59 10.51
C PHE A 188 1.75 -23.90 9.97
N GLY A 189 2.20 -22.80 10.59
CA GLY A 189 3.40 -22.07 10.19
C GLY A 189 3.29 -21.30 8.86
N LYS A 190 2.08 -21.07 8.36
CA LYS A 190 1.79 -20.16 7.22
C LYS A 190 0.67 -19.21 7.60
N PHE A 191 1.01 -18.22 8.41
CA PHE A 191 0.06 -17.30 9.03
C PHE A 191 -0.56 -16.31 8.03
N GLU A 192 0.12 -16.05 6.92
CA GLU A 192 -0.21 -15.03 5.90
C GLU A 192 -1.34 -15.45 4.94
N GLN A 193 -2.07 -16.51 5.24
CA GLN A 193 -3.19 -16.97 4.41
C GLN A 193 -4.52 -16.70 5.09
N ALA A 194 -5.25 -15.71 4.60
CA ALA A 194 -6.63 -15.45 4.99
C ALA A 194 -7.53 -15.23 3.78
N SER A 195 -8.76 -15.71 3.88
CA SER A 195 -9.75 -15.55 2.82
C SER A 195 -11.16 -15.68 3.39
N LEU A 196 -12.11 -15.03 2.72
CA LEU A 196 -13.54 -15.24 2.95
C LEU A 196 -14.02 -16.61 2.44
N PHE A 197 -13.23 -17.27 1.60
CA PHE A 197 -13.56 -18.59 1.06
C PHE A 197 -12.66 -19.64 1.69
N LYS A 198 -13.24 -20.47 2.55
CA LYS A 198 -12.54 -21.56 3.21
C LYS A 198 -11.74 -22.46 2.26
N ASP A 199 -12.26 -22.67 1.04
CA ASP A 199 -11.67 -23.60 0.08
C ASP A 199 -10.40 -23.06 -0.61
N THR A 200 -10.20 -21.74 -0.61
CA THR A 200 -8.98 -21.11 -1.16
C THR A 200 -7.79 -21.27 -0.22
N ILE A 201 -8.03 -21.42 1.10
CA ILE A 201 -6.97 -21.62 2.09
C ILE A 201 -6.22 -22.93 1.84
N GLY A 202 -4.89 -22.83 1.81
CA GLY A 202 -4.02 -23.98 1.59
C GLY A 202 -4.21 -24.64 0.22
N ALA A 203 -4.56 -23.87 -0.83
CA ALA A 203 -4.66 -24.41 -2.19
C ALA A 203 -3.41 -25.21 -2.59
N ALA A 204 -2.21 -24.76 -2.20
CA ALA A 204 -0.96 -25.49 -2.41
C ALA A 204 -0.71 -26.63 -1.38
N ARG A 205 -1.14 -26.47 -0.13
CA ARG A 205 -1.02 -27.46 0.95
C ARG A 205 -2.12 -27.22 1.98
N LYS A 206 -3.00 -28.20 2.19
CA LYS A 206 -4.13 -28.06 3.10
C LYS A 206 -3.68 -28.09 4.57
N PRO A 207 -4.07 -27.12 5.40
CA PRO A 207 -3.85 -27.17 6.84
C PRO A 207 -4.73 -28.25 7.48
N GLN A 208 -4.29 -28.76 8.62
CA GLN A 208 -5.07 -29.74 9.38
C GLN A 208 -6.24 -29.08 10.11
N THR A 209 -6.01 -27.87 10.62
CA THR A 209 -7.02 -27.09 11.33
C THR A 209 -7.15 -25.71 10.70
N LEU A 210 -8.38 -25.23 10.68
CA LEU A 210 -8.73 -23.88 10.21
C LEU A 210 -9.39 -23.15 11.37
N VAL A 211 -9.11 -21.86 11.48
CA VAL A 211 -9.72 -20.98 12.46
C VAL A 211 -10.41 -19.82 11.75
N GLU A 212 -11.42 -19.26 12.42
CA GLU A 212 -12.14 -18.10 11.94
C GLU A 212 -11.75 -16.86 12.76
N GLU A 213 -11.57 -15.74 12.08
CA GLU A 213 -11.44 -14.43 12.71
C GLU A 213 -12.55 -13.50 12.22
N VAL A 214 -13.08 -12.69 13.13
CA VAL A 214 -14.06 -11.66 12.79
C VAL A 214 -13.35 -10.33 12.61
N VAL A 215 -13.52 -9.73 11.44
CA VAL A 215 -12.89 -8.48 11.03
C VAL A 215 -13.92 -7.60 10.33
N PRO A 216 -13.73 -6.27 10.30
CA PRO A 216 -14.55 -5.40 9.46
C PRO A 216 -14.24 -5.60 7.98
N MET A 217 -15.24 -5.36 7.14
CA MET A 217 -15.10 -5.23 5.68
C MET A 217 -15.38 -3.78 5.29
N VAL A 218 -14.63 -3.25 4.33
CA VAL A 218 -14.77 -1.87 3.86
C VAL A 218 -14.71 -1.77 2.34
N LYS A 219 -15.42 -0.80 1.78
CA LYS A 219 -15.22 -0.34 0.40
C LYS A 219 -14.10 0.70 0.35
N LEU A 220 -13.30 0.67 -0.71
CA LEU A 220 -12.36 1.76 -0.97
C LEU A 220 -13.08 3.09 -1.21
N ASP A 221 -14.24 3.08 -1.87
CA ASP A 221 -15.06 4.28 -2.09
C ASP A 221 -15.47 4.99 -0.78
N ASP A 222 -15.53 4.26 0.34
CA ASP A 222 -15.96 4.83 1.63
C ASP A 222 -14.79 5.42 2.44
N ILE A 223 -13.53 5.12 2.09
CA ILE A 223 -12.35 5.49 2.89
C ILE A 223 -11.35 6.35 2.11
N VAL A 224 -11.25 6.16 0.79
CA VAL A 224 -10.30 6.92 -0.05
C VAL A 224 -10.82 8.34 -0.26
N PRO A 225 -10.09 9.39 0.20
CA PRO A 225 -10.54 10.77 0.03
C PRO A 225 -10.78 11.13 -1.43
N THR A 226 -11.84 11.91 -1.70
CA THR A 226 -12.27 12.28 -3.06
C THR A 226 -11.34 13.27 -3.74
N ASN A 227 -10.57 14.03 -2.96
CA ASN A 227 -9.67 15.08 -3.41
C ASN A 227 -8.22 14.60 -3.65
N LEU A 228 -7.88 13.36 -3.26
CA LEU A 228 -6.54 12.82 -3.45
C LEU A 228 -6.43 12.02 -4.75
N PRO A 229 -5.46 12.31 -5.61
CA PRO A 229 -5.20 11.51 -6.80
C PRO A 229 -4.60 10.16 -6.42
N VAL A 230 -5.11 9.08 -7.02
CA VAL A 230 -4.58 7.73 -6.79
C VAL A 230 -3.61 7.36 -7.90
N GLY A 231 -2.36 7.10 -7.56
CA GLY A 231 -1.36 6.69 -8.55
C GLY A 231 -1.42 5.19 -8.84
N LEU A 232 -1.54 4.37 -7.79
CA LEU A 232 -1.49 2.92 -7.89
C LEU A 232 -2.42 2.27 -6.88
N VAL A 233 -3.18 1.28 -7.35
CA VAL A 233 -3.90 0.33 -6.50
C VAL A 233 -3.32 -1.04 -6.76
N LYS A 234 -2.75 -1.68 -5.75
CA LYS A 234 -2.36 -3.09 -5.77
C LYS A 234 -3.40 -3.93 -5.06
N ILE A 235 -3.79 -5.06 -5.64
CA ILE A 235 -4.78 -5.99 -5.10
C ILE A 235 -4.25 -7.42 -5.15
N ASP A 236 -4.01 -8.01 -3.98
CA ASP A 236 -3.68 -9.43 -3.84
C ASP A 236 -4.42 -9.95 -2.61
N VAL A 237 -5.60 -10.53 -2.83
CA VAL A 237 -6.53 -10.91 -1.74
C VAL A 237 -7.00 -12.34 -1.87
N GLN A 238 -6.14 -13.20 -2.42
CA GLN A 238 -6.33 -14.66 -2.44
C GLN A 238 -7.69 -15.07 -3.05
N GLY A 239 -8.03 -14.49 -4.20
CA GLY A 239 -9.23 -14.84 -4.97
C GLY A 239 -10.44 -13.95 -4.74
N PHE A 240 -10.32 -12.86 -3.97
CA PHE A 240 -11.41 -11.90 -3.72
C PHE A 240 -11.23 -10.57 -4.47
N GLU A 241 -10.46 -10.58 -5.56
CA GLU A 241 -10.11 -9.37 -6.32
C GLU A 241 -11.35 -8.74 -6.97
N TRP A 242 -12.29 -9.57 -7.42
CA TRP A 242 -13.52 -9.11 -8.06
C TRP A 242 -14.35 -8.21 -7.13
N PRO A 243 -14.71 -8.63 -5.91
CA PRO A 243 -15.40 -7.76 -4.97
C PRO A 243 -14.62 -6.50 -4.58
N VAL A 244 -13.27 -6.54 -4.53
CA VAL A 244 -12.46 -5.35 -4.29
C VAL A 244 -12.69 -4.31 -5.40
N VAL A 245 -12.58 -4.70 -6.68
CA VAL A 245 -12.79 -3.73 -7.78
C VAL A 245 -14.22 -3.22 -7.87
N GLN A 246 -15.21 -4.02 -7.45
CA GLN A 246 -16.59 -3.56 -7.31
C GLN A 246 -16.76 -2.48 -6.22
N GLY A 247 -15.97 -2.56 -5.15
CA GLY A 247 -15.99 -1.62 -4.02
C GLY A 247 -15.24 -0.30 -4.25
N MET A 248 -14.63 -0.13 -5.43
CA MET A 248 -13.94 1.09 -5.85
C MET A 248 -14.52 1.70 -7.13
N LYS A 249 -15.79 1.43 -7.43
CA LYS A 249 -16.49 1.97 -8.62
C LYS A 249 -16.47 3.49 -8.65
N GLY A 250 -16.81 4.14 -7.54
CA GLY A 250 -16.80 5.60 -7.44
C GLY A 250 -15.40 6.17 -7.67
N LEU A 251 -14.36 5.48 -7.19
CA LEU A 251 -12.97 5.82 -7.43
C LEU A 251 -12.57 5.68 -8.91
N LEU A 252 -13.04 4.65 -9.61
CA LEU A 252 -12.84 4.44 -11.05
C LEU A 252 -13.60 5.46 -11.93
N GLU A 253 -14.74 5.95 -11.43
CA GLU A 253 -15.65 6.89 -12.11
C GLU A 253 -15.25 8.37 -11.95
N ARG A 254 -14.25 8.67 -11.12
CA ARG A 254 -13.81 10.06 -10.92
C ARG A 254 -13.42 10.70 -12.25
N THR A 255 -13.78 11.97 -12.43
CA THR A 255 -13.35 12.75 -13.59
C THR A 255 -11.86 13.11 -13.54
N SER A 256 -11.27 13.12 -12.34
CA SER A 256 -9.85 13.37 -12.08
C SER A 256 -9.42 12.67 -10.80
N GLY A 257 -8.16 12.27 -10.70
CA GLY A 257 -7.64 11.58 -9.51
C GLY A 257 -8.15 10.14 -9.35
N TYR A 258 -8.65 9.53 -10.42
CA TYR A 258 -8.85 8.09 -10.52
C TYR A 258 -7.49 7.35 -10.44
N PRO A 259 -7.47 6.03 -10.19
CA PRO A 259 -6.25 5.24 -10.19
C PRO A 259 -5.57 5.25 -11.56
N ASN A 260 -4.33 5.73 -11.65
CA ASN A 260 -3.58 5.64 -12.92
C ASN A 260 -3.26 4.18 -13.28
N ILE A 261 -2.97 3.37 -12.26
CA ILE A 261 -2.63 1.95 -12.39
C ILE A 261 -3.46 1.13 -11.40
N VAL A 262 -4.02 0.01 -11.88
CA VAL A 262 -4.55 -1.06 -11.04
C VAL A 262 -3.74 -2.33 -11.36
N HIS A 263 -2.99 -2.80 -10.38
CA HIS A 263 -2.21 -4.03 -10.44
C HIS A 263 -2.90 -5.09 -9.57
N TYR A 264 -3.17 -6.27 -10.09
CA TYR A 264 -3.77 -7.34 -9.29
C TYR A 264 -3.33 -8.74 -9.70
N GLU A 265 -3.39 -9.67 -8.76
CA GLU A 265 -3.10 -11.08 -9.02
C GLU A 265 -4.38 -11.85 -9.39
N GLU A 266 -4.35 -12.66 -10.45
CA GLU A 266 -5.44 -13.57 -10.82
C GLU A 266 -4.89 -14.98 -11.06
N GLN A 267 -4.87 -15.78 -9.99
CA GLN A 267 -4.52 -17.19 -10.07
C GLN A 267 -5.75 -18.05 -10.38
N GLU A 268 -5.73 -18.74 -11.54
CA GLU A 268 -6.82 -19.59 -12.04
C GLU A 268 -7.49 -20.46 -10.96
N ARG A 269 -6.67 -21.20 -10.22
CA ARG A 269 -7.15 -22.14 -9.21
C ARG A 269 -7.86 -21.42 -8.06
N ILE A 270 -7.28 -20.32 -7.57
CA ILE A 270 -7.79 -19.61 -6.39
C ILE A 270 -9.07 -18.86 -6.76
N THR A 271 -9.07 -18.14 -7.89
CA THR A 271 -10.25 -17.44 -8.41
C THR A 271 -11.42 -18.39 -8.64
N THR A 272 -11.16 -19.57 -9.21
CA THR A 272 -12.21 -20.58 -9.44
C THR A 272 -12.75 -21.17 -8.13
N LEU A 273 -11.88 -21.43 -7.14
CA LEU A 273 -12.30 -21.91 -5.81
C LEU A 273 -13.10 -20.87 -5.03
N ALA A 274 -12.84 -19.58 -5.26
CA ALA A 274 -13.64 -18.47 -4.74
C ALA A 274 -15.00 -18.33 -5.47
N GLY A 275 -15.26 -19.11 -6.51
CA GLY A 275 -16.51 -19.10 -7.27
C GLY A 275 -16.58 -17.97 -8.31
N PHE A 276 -15.45 -17.37 -8.68
CA PHE A 276 -15.39 -16.30 -9.67
C PHE A 276 -14.86 -16.80 -11.02
N GLN A 277 -15.19 -16.05 -12.07
CA GLN A 277 -14.75 -16.32 -13.43
C GLN A 277 -13.49 -15.52 -13.76
N LEU A 278 -12.49 -16.18 -14.35
CA LEU A 278 -11.28 -15.53 -14.84
C LEU A 278 -11.57 -14.44 -15.87
N GLY A 279 -10.80 -13.36 -15.82
CA GLY A 279 -10.94 -12.21 -16.71
C GLY A 279 -12.07 -11.26 -16.33
N THR A 280 -12.89 -11.57 -15.32
CA THR A 280 -14.00 -10.69 -14.90
C THR A 280 -13.49 -9.32 -14.45
N VAL A 281 -12.41 -9.31 -13.65
CA VAL A 281 -11.77 -8.06 -13.19
C VAL A 281 -11.21 -7.28 -14.39
N GLN A 282 -10.54 -7.97 -15.31
CA GLN A 282 -9.96 -7.36 -16.51
C GLN A 282 -11.04 -6.68 -17.36
N THR A 283 -12.08 -7.42 -17.76
CA THR A 283 -13.19 -6.89 -18.58
C THR A 283 -13.88 -5.71 -17.90
N PHE A 284 -14.03 -5.78 -16.56
CA PHE A 284 -14.61 -4.68 -15.81
C PHE A 284 -13.76 -3.41 -15.86
N LEU A 285 -12.45 -3.51 -15.62
CA LEU A 285 -11.53 -2.37 -15.69
C LEU A 285 -11.41 -1.82 -17.12
N GLU A 286 -11.41 -2.68 -18.14
CA GLU A 286 -11.44 -2.26 -19.55
C GLU A 286 -12.70 -1.43 -19.86
N GLY A 287 -13.85 -1.75 -19.24
CA GLY A 287 -15.08 -0.96 -19.32
C GLY A 287 -14.94 0.47 -18.77
N TYR A 288 -13.96 0.71 -17.90
CA TYR A 288 -13.58 2.03 -17.39
C TYR A 288 -12.43 2.68 -18.19
N GLY A 289 -12.04 2.14 -19.34
CA GLY A 289 -10.99 2.72 -20.18
C GLY A 289 -9.56 2.37 -19.74
N TYR A 290 -9.38 1.30 -18.99
CA TYR A 290 -8.05 0.76 -18.72
C TYR A 290 -7.61 -0.17 -19.85
N ILE A 291 -6.31 -0.21 -20.12
CA ILE A 291 -5.66 -1.26 -20.91
C ILE A 291 -4.95 -2.20 -19.96
N CYS A 292 -5.36 -3.46 -19.97
CA CYS A 292 -4.83 -4.51 -19.11
C CYS A 292 -3.84 -5.40 -19.87
N THR A 293 -2.71 -5.67 -19.23
CA THR A 293 -1.66 -6.58 -19.73
C THR A 293 -1.42 -7.66 -18.68
N ARG A 294 -1.57 -8.93 -19.08
CA ARG A 294 -1.26 -10.08 -18.22
C ARG A 294 0.24 -10.38 -18.24
N LEU A 295 0.80 -10.61 -17.06
CA LEU A 295 2.22 -10.84 -16.78
C LEU A 295 2.36 -12.06 -15.87
N GLY A 296 2.04 -13.25 -16.39
CA GLY A 296 1.95 -14.45 -15.56
C GLY A 296 0.60 -14.52 -14.83
N SER A 297 0.64 -14.69 -13.50
CA SER A 297 -0.56 -14.58 -12.64
C SER A 297 -0.94 -13.13 -12.36
N ASP A 298 -0.04 -12.17 -12.57
CA ASP A 298 -0.31 -10.76 -12.36
C ASP A 298 -0.95 -10.11 -13.60
N ILE A 299 -1.81 -9.13 -13.38
CA ILE A 299 -2.40 -8.29 -14.41
C ILE A 299 -2.16 -6.84 -14.04
N ASN A 300 -1.59 -6.11 -14.97
CA ASN A 300 -1.36 -4.69 -14.86
C ASN A 300 -2.31 -3.91 -15.79
N CYS A 301 -3.18 -3.09 -15.22
CA CYS A 301 -4.13 -2.25 -15.94
C CYS A 301 -3.76 -0.78 -15.82
N VAL A 302 -3.54 -0.11 -16.94
CA VAL A 302 -3.16 1.31 -16.99
C VAL A 302 -4.27 2.12 -17.63
N LYS A 303 -4.67 3.25 -17.01
CA LYS A 303 -5.68 4.14 -17.58
C LYS A 303 -5.13 4.87 -18.82
N GLN A 304 -5.93 4.96 -19.88
CA GLN A 304 -5.66 5.83 -21.03
C GLN A 304 -6.21 7.24 -20.88
#